data_AF-A0A5J5K954-F1
#
_entry.id   AF-A0A5J5K954-F1
#
_cell.length_a   1.000
_cell.length_b   1.000
_cell.length_c   1.000
_cell.angle_alpha   90.00
_cell.angle_beta   90.00
_cell.angle_gamma   90.00
#
_symmetry.space_group_name_H-M   'P 1'
#
loop_
_entity.id
_entity.type
_entity.pdbx_description
1 polymer ?
#
loop_
_entity_poly.entity_id
_entity_poly.type
_entity_poly.pdbx_seq_one_letter_code
_entity_poly.pdbx_strand_id
1 'polypeptide(L)'
;MTALQASRTILHIPGSCRTPGVRGERHDTALRDQTSNFAECAPHSVRRRRIRWFEGTFPVAKLNALRAQIDGLDRKLAEVIAERLGLCAQVAHVKLAEGISMMQPDRVTAVREAYAGRARELGVSPDLLVRVAVLLIDEACRLEAGIMGTSIGPHTSEHTRAGGAGGVADGTRV
;
A
#
# COMPACT_ATOMS: atom_id res chain seq x y z
N MET A 1 37.09 12.64 30.79
CA MET A 1 36.24 11.44 30.91
C MET A 1 35.18 11.52 29.82
N THR A 2 34.93 10.62 28.88
CA THR A 2 35.60 9.46 28.27
C THR A 2 34.85 9.30 26.93
N ALA A 3 35.55 8.88 25.89
CA ALA A 3 35.06 8.73 24.51
C ALA A 3 33.90 7.72 24.36
N LEU A 4 33.12 7.81 23.27
CA LEU A 4 33.10 6.74 22.25
C LEU A 4 32.44 7.18 20.92
N GLN A 5 33.21 6.94 19.85
CA GLN A 5 32.84 6.99 18.43
C GLN A 5 31.84 5.88 18.05
N ALA A 6 31.12 6.07 16.95
CA ALA A 6 31.26 5.22 15.76
C ALA A 6 30.52 5.81 14.55
N SER A 7 31.29 6.36 13.61
CA SER A 7 30.92 6.59 12.22
C SER A 7 30.77 5.27 11.47
N ARG A 8 29.97 5.23 10.40
CA ARG A 8 30.43 4.63 9.13
C ARG A 8 29.65 5.09 7.90
N THR A 9 30.48 5.41 6.91
CA THR A 9 30.25 5.94 5.58
C THR A 9 29.88 4.84 4.57
N ILE A 10 28.97 5.23 3.66
CA ILE A 10 28.74 4.86 2.25
C ILE A 10 29.68 3.81 1.61
N LEU A 11 29.12 2.88 0.82
CA LEU A 11 29.70 2.52 -0.48
C LEU A 11 28.63 2.11 -1.52
N HIS A 12 28.72 2.77 -2.67
CA HIS A 12 28.06 2.55 -3.97
C HIS A 12 28.70 1.35 -4.72
N ILE A 13 28.01 0.77 -5.73
CA ILE A 13 28.51 0.31 -7.07
C ILE A 13 27.53 -0.72 -7.73
N PRO A 14 27.44 -0.81 -9.09
CA PRO A 14 26.23 -1.09 -9.89
C PRO A 14 26.25 -2.44 -10.65
N GLY A 15 25.26 -2.69 -11.54
CA GLY A 15 25.46 -3.56 -12.72
C GLY A 15 24.33 -4.53 -13.08
N SER A 16 23.79 -4.36 -14.28
CA SER A 16 22.73 -5.11 -14.98
C SER A 16 23.11 -6.54 -15.41
N CYS A 17 22.11 -7.38 -15.76
CA CYS A 17 22.15 -8.26 -16.95
C CYS A 17 20.74 -8.77 -17.34
N ARG A 18 20.44 -8.68 -18.65
CA ARG A 18 19.25 -9.20 -19.35
C ARG A 18 19.42 -10.68 -19.70
N THR A 19 18.33 -11.42 -19.91
CA THR A 19 18.30 -12.49 -20.94
C THR A 19 16.92 -12.69 -21.57
N PRO A 20 16.85 -13.12 -22.84
CA PRO A 20 15.66 -13.14 -23.70
C PRO A 20 14.95 -14.51 -23.76
N GLY A 21 13.73 -14.52 -24.31
CA GLY A 21 12.96 -15.74 -24.59
C GLY A 21 12.95 -16.14 -26.06
N VAL A 22 12.52 -17.38 -26.34
CA VAL A 22 11.93 -17.86 -27.61
C VAL A 22 11.24 -19.23 -27.35
N ARG A 23 9.98 -19.42 -27.77
CA ARG A 23 9.51 -20.22 -28.95
C ARG A 23 10.25 -21.56 -29.07
N GLY A 24 9.61 -22.73 -29.14
CA GLY A 24 8.34 -23.11 -29.75
C GLY A 24 8.61 -24.33 -30.64
N GLU A 25 7.59 -25.16 -30.88
CA GLU A 25 7.52 -26.24 -31.89
C GLU A 25 8.08 -27.61 -31.45
N ARG A 26 7.20 -28.56 -31.08
CA ARG A 26 6.47 -29.54 -31.94
C ARG A 26 7.44 -30.47 -32.66
N HIS A 27 7.31 -31.78 -32.46
CA HIS A 27 7.16 -32.78 -33.54
C HIS A 27 6.81 -34.16 -32.94
N ASP A 28 5.67 -34.69 -33.39
CA ASP A 28 5.25 -36.09 -33.36
C ASP A 28 6.34 -37.03 -33.87
N THR A 29 6.52 -38.21 -33.26
CA THR A 29 6.38 -39.50 -33.99
C THR A 29 6.28 -40.70 -33.03
N ALA A 30 5.30 -41.58 -33.31
CA ALA A 30 5.26 -43.06 -33.13
C ALA A 30 5.77 -43.66 -31.79
N LEU A 31 4.91 -44.08 -30.84
CA LEU A 31 4.03 -45.26 -30.82
C LEU A 31 4.76 -46.62 -30.85
N ARG A 32 4.62 -47.35 -29.72
CA ARG A 32 4.72 -48.81 -29.50
C ARG A 32 6.13 -49.41 -29.49
N ASP A 33 6.49 -50.38 -28.67
CA ASP A 33 5.88 -51.15 -27.58
C ASP A 33 7.03 -51.98 -26.99
N GLN A 34 6.76 -52.67 -25.88
CA GLN A 34 7.50 -53.80 -25.32
C GLN A 34 8.42 -53.46 -24.14
N THR A 35 7.76 -53.52 -22.99
CA THR A 35 8.27 -54.09 -21.75
C THR A 35 9.13 -55.34 -21.98
N SER A 36 10.05 -55.54 -21.03
CA SER A 36 10.83 -56.76 -20.75
C SER A 36 11.95 -57.11 -21.73
N ASN A 37 13.17 -56.67 -21.42
CA ASN A 37 14.14 -57.66 -20.96
C ASN A 37 15.25 -57.08 -20.07
N PHE A 38 15.66 -57.93 -19.14
CA PHE A 38 16.78 -57.89 -18.22
C PHE A 38 18.08 -57.38 -18.84
N ALA A 39 18.79 -56.50 -18.13
CA ALA A 39 20.17 -56.71 -17.70
C ALA A 39 20.72 -55.40 -17.14
N GLU A 40 20.97 -55.44 -15.85
CA GLU A 40 21.87 -54.58 -15.11
C GLU A 40 23.19 -54.40 -15.87
N CYS A 41 23.43 -53.20 -16.37
CA CYS A 41 24.73 -52.75 -16.84
C CYS A 41 24.89 -51.31 -16.35
N ALA A 42 25.51 -51.16 -15.18
CA ALA A 42 25.78 -49.85 -14.59
C ALA A 42 26.91 -49.15 -15.37
N PRO A 43 26.70 -47.97 -15.97
CA PRO A 43 27.82 -47.14 -16.38
C PRO A 43 28.32 -46.35 -15.17
N HIS A 44 29.44 -46.81 -14.66
CA HIS A 44 30.48 -46.03 -14.01
C HIS A 44 30.63 -44.62 -14.64
N SER A 45 30.70 -43.61 -13.77
CA SER A 45 31.08 -42.20 -14.00
C SER A 45 29.99 -41.14 -14.21
N VAL A 46 28.70 -41.43 -14.02
CA VAL A 46 27.76 -40.30 -13.81
C VAL A 46 27.89 -39.85 -12.36
N ARG A 47 28.79 -38.88 -12.12
CA ARG A 47 28.68 -38.00 -10.96
C ARG A 47 27.26 -37.43 -11.01
N ARG A 48 26.34 -38.05 -10.25
CA ARG A 48 25.01 -37.48 -9.99
C ARG A 48 25.26 -36.17 -9.27
N ARG A 49 25.42 -35.11 -10.04
CA ARG A 49 25.34 -33.74 -9.58
C ARG A 49 23.88 -33.59 -9.15
N ARG A 50 23.63 -33.98 -7.90
CA ARG A 50 22.34 -33.96 -7.26
C ARG A 50 21.82 -32.56 -7.43
N ILE A 51 20.76 -32.44 -8.21
CA ILE A 51 20.37 -31.16 -8.72
C ILE A 51 19.90 -30.34 -7.53
N ARG A 52 20.58 -29.22 -7.28
CA ARG A 52 20.25 -28.27 -6.22
C ARG A 52 19.07 -27.42 -6.70
N TRP A 53 17.94 -28.05 -7.01
CA TRP A 53 16.68 -27.37 -7.29
C TRP A 53 16.03 -26.92 -5.98
N PHE A 54 16.67 -26.02 -5.23
CA PHE A 54 16.02 -25.36 -4.10
C PHE A 54 16.75 -24.08 -3.66
N GLU A 55 16.75 -23.04 -4.51
CA GLU A 55 17.16 -21.69 -4.10
C GLU A 55 16.14 -20.60 -4.51
N GLY A 56 14.90 -20.99 -4.86
CA GLY A 56 13.88 -20.07 -5.41
C GLY A 56 12.85 -19.50 -4.43
N THR A 57 12.79 -19.96 -3.17
CA THR A 57 11.66 -19.66 -2.27
C THR A 57 11.89 -18.45 -1.36
N PHE A 58 13.10 -17.89 -1.33
CA PHE A 58 13.50 -16.86 -0.36
C PHE A 58 12.93 -15.45 -0.61
N PRO A 59 12.85 -14.93 -1.85
CA PRO A 59 12.31 -13.59 -2.09
C PRO A 59 10.81 -13.49 -1.81
N VAL A 60 10.04 -14.52 -2.23
CA VAL A 60 8.59 -14.57 -2.00
C VAL A 60 8.27 -14.74 -0.52
N ALA A 61 9.01 -15.58 0.20
CA ALA A 61 8.85 -15.71 1.65
C ALA A 61 9.14 -14.40 2.40
N LYS A 62 10.19 -13.65 2.01
CA LYS A 62 10.51 -12.35 2.60
C LYS A 62 9.44 -11.30 2.32
N LEU A 63 8.90 -11.26 1.10
CA LEU A 63 7.78 -10.37 0.76
C LEU A 63 6.53 -10.69 1.56
N ASN A 64 6.20 -11.97 1.72
CA ASN A 64 5.03 -12.40 2.48
C ASN A 64 5.16 -12.04 3.96
N ALA A 65 6.36 -12.16 4.55
CA ALA A 65 6.59 -11.74 5.92
C ALA A 65 6.38 -10.23 6.11
N LEU A 66 6.83 -9.39 5.17
CA LEU A 66 6.60 -7.95 5.21
C LEU A 66 5.13 -7.59 5.03
N ARG A 67 4.42 -8.26 4.12
CA ARG A 67 2.97 -8.07 3.93
C ARG A 67 2.19 -8.43 5.18
N ALA A 68 2.52 -9.53 5.85
CA ALA A 68 1.87 -9.89 7.11
C ALA A 68 2.08 -8.83 8.21
N GLN A 69 3.22 -8.13 8.22
CA GLN A 69 3.44 -7.00 9.13
C GLN A 69 2.56 -5.79 8.75
N ILE A 70 2.43 -5.49 7.45
CA ILE A 70 1.53 -4.45 6.94
C ILE A 70 0.07 -4.78 7.31
N ASP A 71 -0.39 -6.01 7.06
CA ASP A 71 -1.75 -6.44 7.41
C ASP A 71 -2.02 -6.30 8.92
N GLY A 72 -1.00 -6.53 9.76
CA GLY A 72 -1.06 -6.29 11.19
C GLY A 72 -1.19 -4.81 11.57
N LEU A 73 -0.53 -3.91 10.83
CA LEU A 73 -0.67 -2.46 11.01
C LEU A 73 -2.04 -1.98 10.50
N ASP A 74 -2.51 -2.49 9.38
CA ASP A 74 -3.81 -2.14 8.80
C ASP A 74 -4.96 -2.52 9.73
N ARG A 75 -4.86 -3.67 10.41
CA ARG A 75 -5.83 -4.06 11.44
C ARG A 75 -5.86 -3.07 12.60
N LYS A 76 -4.70 -2.70 13.13
CA LYS A 76 -4.60 -1.71 14.21
C LYS A 76 -5.13 -0.34 13.78
N LEU A 77 -4.84 0.06 12.54
CA LEU A 77 -5.36 1.31 11.99
C LEU A 77 -6.89 1.29 11.94
N ALA A 78 -7.50 0.19 11.50
CA ALA A 78 -8.95 0.03 11.48
C ALA A 78 -9.57 0.08 12.89
N GLU A 79 -8.96 -0.59 13.87
CA GLU A 79 -9.38 -0.55 15.27
C GLU A 79 -9.33 0.87 15.85
N VAL A 80 -8.23 1.59 15.65
CA VAL A 80 -8.07 2.99 16.11
C VAL A 80 -9.07 3.93 15.44
N ILE A 81 -9.35 3.74 14.14
CA ILE A 81 -10.37 4.52 13.44
C ILE A 81 -11.74 4.26 14.05
N ALA A 82 -12.10 3.00 14.30
CA ALA A 82 -13.37 2.65 14.92
C ALA A 82 -13.52 3.27 16.31
N GLU A 83 -12.46 3.23 17.14
CA GLU A 83 -12.45 3.87 18.46
C GLU A 83 -12.65 5.39 18.36
N ARG A 84 -11.92 6.05 17.44
CA ARG A 84 -12.05 7.48 17.18
C ARG A 84 -13.50 7.85 16.81
N LEU A 85 -14.13 7.07 15.93
CA LEU A 85 -15.52 7.31 15.51
C LEU A 85 -16.52 7.05 16.65
N GLY A 86 -16.25 6.08 17.51
CA GLY A 86 -17.02 5.86 18.75
C GLY A 86 -16.98 7.07 19.69
N LEU A 87 -15.81 7.71 19.84
CA LEU A 87 -15.69 8.97 20.59
C LEU A 87 -16.42 10.12 19.89
N CYS A 88 -16.38 10.22 18.56
CA CYS A 88 -17.15 11.20 17.81
C CYS A 88 -18.66 11.04 18.05
N ALA A 89 -19.17 9.81 18.11
CA ALA A 89 -20.57 9.56 18.44
C ALA A 89 -20.93 10.02 19.86
N GLN A 90 -20.03 9.83 20.85
CA GLN A 90 -20.24 10.36 22.20
C GLN A 90 -20.26 11.90 22.20
N VAL A 91 -19.35 12.54 21.47
CA VAL A 91 -19.34 13.99 21.27
C VAL A 91 -20.65 14.45 20.63
N ALA A 92 -21.20 13.71 19.66
CA ALA A 92 -22.50 14.00 19.05
C ALA A 92 -23.63 14.08 20.08
N HIS A 93 -23.70 13.10 20.99
CA HIS A 93 -24.72 13.07 22.04
C HIS A 93 -24.58 14.25 23.00
N VAL A 94 -23.35 14.62 23.37
CA VAL A 94 -23.10 15.82 24.19
C VAL A 94 -23.55 17.08 23.45
N LYS A 95 -23.17 17.24 22.18
CA LYS A 95 -23.58 18.40 21.37
C LYS A 95 -25.10 18.49 21.26
N LEU A 96 -25.78 17.36 21.06
CA LEU A 96 -27.24 17.30 20.97
C LEU A 96 -27.90 17.70 22.30
N ALA A 97 -27.41 17.18 23.42
CA ALA A 97 -27.94 17.50 24.75
C ALA A 97 -27.76 18.99 25.11
N GLU A 98 -26.63 19.57 24.72
CA GLU A 98 -26.27 20.96 25.04
C GLU A 98 -26.71 21.98 23.95
N GLY A 99 -27.36 21.52 22.87
CA GLY A 99 -27.77 22.38 21.75
C GLY A 99 -26.59 23.03 20.99
N ILE A 100 -25.40 22.41 21.04
CA ILE A 100 -24.19 22.92 20.39
C ILE A 100 -24.26 22.63 18.89
N SER A 101 -23.84 23.62 18.08
CA SER A 101 -23.71 23.46 16.62
C SER A 101 -22.87 22.24 16.27
N MET A 102 -23.40 21.43 15.36
CA MET A 102 -22.74 20.26 14.81
C MET A 102 -21.39 20.62 14.17
N MET A 103 -21.37 21.66 13.32
CA MET A 103 -20.16 22.09 12.61
C MET A 103 -19.40 23.14 13.44
N GLN A 104 -18.12 22.89 13.66
CA GLN A 104 -17.19 23.75 14.39
C GLN A 104 -15.92 23.97 13.54
N PRO A 105 -15.83 25.06 12.75
CA PRO A 105 -14.78 25.22 11.73
C PRO A 105 -13.38 25.32 12.34
N ASP A 106 -13.25 25.98 13.49
CA ASP A 106 -11.98 26.10 14.21
C ASP A 106 -11.44 24.72 14.62
N ARG A 107 -12.34 23.80 15.00
CA ARG A 107 -11.96 22.43 15.34
C ARG A 107 -11.46 21.67 14.11
N VAL A 108 -12.10 21.84 12.96
CA VAL A 108 -11.66 21.22 11.69
C VAL A 108 -10.26 21.71 11.31
N THR A 109 -10.02 23.02 11.38
CA THR A 109 -8.71 23.62 11.10
C THR A 109 -7.64 23.06 12.04
N ALA A 110 -7.89 23.06 13.35
CA ALA A 110 -6.95 22.54 14.34
C ALA A 110 -6.61 21.06 14.13
N VAL A 111 -7.58 20.22 13.73
CA VAL A 111 -7.33 18.81 13.44
C VAL A 111 -6.43 18.66 12.20
N ARG A 112 -6.68 19.42 11.13
CA ARG A 112 -5.86 19.40 9.91
C ARG A 112 -4.42 19.83 10.20
N GLU A 113 -4.23 20.89 10.97
CA GLU A 113 -2.91 21.37 11.39
C GLU A 113 -2.18 20.34 12.25
N ALA A 114 -2.88 19.68 13.18
CA ALA A 114 -2.30 18.63 14.01
C ALA A 114 -1.83 17.42 13.17
N TYR A 115 -2.58 17.01 12.15
CA TYR A 115 -2.15 15.95 11.23
C TYR A 115 -0.96 16.39 10.37
N ALA A 116 -0.95 17.64 9.89
CA ALA A 116 0.19 18.19 9.15
C ALA A 116 1.46 18.26 10.02
N GLY A 117 1.34 18.61 11.30
CA GLY A 117 2.43 18.62 12.27
C GLY A 117 3.00 17.21 12.49
N ARG A 118 2.14 16.24 12.83
CA ARG A 118 2.53 14.83 13.00
C ARG A 118 3.16 14.24 11.76
N ALA A 119 2.71 14.63 10.57
CA ALA A 119 3.29 14.15 9.33
C ALA A 119 4.78 14.53 9.22
N ARG A 120 5.10 15.78 9.54
CA ARG A 120 6.47 16.28 9.56
C ARG A 120 7.32 15.55 10.60
N GLU A 121 6.78 15.32 11.80
CA GLU A 121 7.45 14.60 12.88
C GLU A 121 7.75 13.13 12.52
N LEU A 122 6.82 12.46 11.85
CA LEU A 122 6.93 11.05 11.46
C LEU A 122 7.66 10.86 10.12
N GLY A 123 8.07 11.93 9.44
CA GLY A 123 8.73 11.85 8.14
C GLY A 123 7.83 11.34 7.01
N VAL A 124 6.51 11.53 7.12
CA VAL A 124 5.52 11.16 6.10
C VAL A 124 4.96 12.41 5.40
N SER A 125 4.35 12.23 4.23
CA SER A 125 3.78 13.35 3.46
C SER A 125 2.70 14.10 4.28
N PRO A 126 2.84 15.42 4.51
CA PRO A 126 1.81 16.22 5.17
C PRO A 126 0.47 16.20 4.42
N ASP A 127 0.54 16.26 3.10
CA ASP A 127 -0.63 16.20 2.23
C ASP A 127 -1.40 14.86 2.39
N LEU A 128 -0.69 13.74 2.53
CA LEU A 128 -1.32 12.44 2.82
C LEU A 128 -2.08 12.46 4.16
N LEU A 129 -1.43 12.85 5.26
CA LEU A 129 -2.09 12.83 6.58
C LEU A 129 -3.21 13.87 6.68
N VAL A 130 -3.10 15.02 6.02
CA VAL A 130 -4.19 16.00 5.95
C VAL A 130 -5.39 15.42 5.21
N ARG A 131 -5.20 14.69 4.10
CA ARG A 131 -6.33 14.00 3.43
C ARG A 131 -6.97 12.92 4.31
N VAL A 132 -6.16 12.15 5.05
CA VAL A 132 -6.70 11.19 6.03
C VAL A 132 -7.53 11.92 7.09
N ALA A 133 -7.06 13.07 7.58
CA ALA A 133 -7.81 13.88 8.53
C ALA A 133 -9.16 14.32 7.97
N VAL A 134 -9.21 14.79 6.72
CA VAL A 134 -10.44 15.19 6.03
C VAL A 134 -11.43 14.02 5.96
N LEU A 135 -11.00 12.85 5.48
CA LEU A 135 -11.87 11.66 5.40
C LEU A 135 -12.44 11.25 6.77
N LEU A 136 -11.62 11.33 7.82
CA LEU A 136 -12.06 11.01 9.19
C LEU A 136 -12.98 12.07 9.79
N ILE A 137 -12.88 13.32 9.36
CA ILE A 137 -13.79 14.40 9.75
C ILE A 137 -15.12 14.23 9.04
N ASP A 138 -15.10 13.98 7.74
CA ASP A 138 -16.31 13.79 6.92
C ASP A 138 -17.14 12.61 7.44
N GLU A 139 -16.49 11.49 7.78
CA GLU A 139 -17.18 10.34 8.36
C GLU A 139 -17.75 10.63 9.75
N ALA A 140 -17.02 11.40 10.58
CA ALA A 140 -17.54 11.83 11.88
C ALA A 140 -18.77 12.73 11.71
N CYS A 141 -18.75 13.68 10.77
CA CYS A 141 -19.91 14.50 10.44
C CYS A 141 -21.10 13.66 9.97
N ARG A 142 -20.87 12.64 9.15
CA ARG A 142 -21.94 11.72 8.72
C ARG A 142 -22.57 10.97 9.89
N LEU A 143 -21.77 10.50 10.84
CA LEU A 143 -22.25 9.83 12.05
C LEU A 143 -23.01 10.79 12.97
N GLU A 144 -22.46 11.97 13.22
CA GLU A 144 -23.11 13.03 13.99
C GLU A 144 -24.48 13.41 13.37
N ALA A 145 -24.55 13.49 12.03
CA ALA A 145 -25.78 13.80 11.30
C ALA A 145 -26.90 12.80 11.61
N GLY A 146 -26.55 11.51 11.55
CA GLY A 146 -27.48 10.41 11.85
C GLY A 146 -27.99 10.43 13.28
N ILE A 147 -27.14 10.78 14.26
CA ILE A 147 -27.52 10.85 15.68
C ILE A 147 -28.41 12.07 15.96
N MET A 148 -28.11 13.21 15.34
CA MET A 148 -28.89 14.44 15.51
C MET A 148 -30.17 14.47 14.67
N GLY A 149 -30.41 13.46 13.83
CA GLY A 149 -31.57 13.40 12.93
C GLY A 149 -31.54 14.46 11.82
N THR A 150 -30.37 15.00 11.50
CA THR A 150 -30.20 16.00 10.43
C THR A 150 -29.75 15.32 9.14
N SER A 151 -30.43 15.62 8.03
CA SER A 151 -29.99 15.13 6.72
C SER A 151 -28.88 16.02 6.19
N ILE A 152 -27.62 15.59 6.32
CA ILE A 152 -26.51 16.21 5.60
C ILE A 152 -26.43 15.58 4.22
N GLY A 153 -26.78 16.35 3.18
CA GLY A 153 -26.55 15.96 1.78
C GLY A 153 -25.06 15.75 1.52
N PRO A 154 -24.68 14.90 0.54
CA PRO A 154 -23.29 14.54 0.33
C PRO A 154 -22.42 15.77 0.08
N HIS A 155 -21.41 15.99 0.93
CA HIS A 155 -20.34 16.94 0.66
C HIS A 155 -19.42 16.33 -0.39
N THR A 156 -19.74 16.51 -1.67
CA THR A 156 -18.82 16.20 -2.76
C THR A 156 -17.66 17.17 -2.69
N SER A 157 -16.58 16.79 -2.00
CA SER A 157 -15.29 17.46 -2.14
C SER A 157 -14.77 17.15 -3.55
N GLU A 158 -15.07 18.04 -4.49
CA GLU A 158 -14.57 17.98 -5.86
C GLU A 158 -13.06 18.29 -5.86
N HIS A 159 -12.27 17.28 -5.53
CA HIS A 159 -10.83 17.28 -5.65
C HIS A 159 -10.45 16.17 -6.63
N THR A 160 -10.58 16.45 -7.93
CA THR A 160 -9.68 16.05 -9.04
C THR A 160 -10.39 16.26 -10.37
N ARG A 161 -10.13 17.40 -11.04
CA ARG A 161 -10.01 17.51 -12.50
C ARG A 161 -9.09 18.68 -12.86
N ALA A 162 -7.79 18.50 -12.61
CA ALA A 162 -6.76 19.24 -13.34
C ALA A 162 -6.18 18.29 -14.40
N GLY A 163 -6.83 18.25 -15.55
CA GLY A 163 -6.51 17.37 -16.67
C GLY A 163 -7.28 17.79 -17.91
N GLY A 164 -7.02 19.01 -18.38
CA GLY A 164 -7.57 19.55 -19.62
C GLY A 164 -6.43 20.17 -20.42
N ALA A 165 -5.99 19.44 -21.44
CA ALA A 165 -4.92 19.81 -22.35
C ALA A 165 -5.26 21.11 -23.11
N GLY A 166 -4.42 22.14 -22.94
CA GLY A 166 -4.39 23.30 -23.82
C GLY A 166 -3.51 23.00 -25.03
N GLY A 167 -4.09 22.45 -26.08
CA GLY A 167 -3.48 22.44 -27.42
C GLY A 167 -3.69 23.80 -28.07
N VAL A 168 -2.61 24.57 -28.19
CA VAL A 168 -2.57 25.83 -28.95
C VAL A 168 -1.92 25.54 -30.29
N ALA A 169 -2.67 25.75 -31.39
CA ALA A 169 -2.25 26.28 -32.70
C ALA A 169 -3.15 25.71 -33.81
N ASP A 170 -3.96 26.55 -34.43
CA ASP A 170 -3.67 26.96 -35.82
C ASP A 170 -4.58 28.13 -36.18
N GLY A 171 -3.95 29.23 -36.56
CA GLY A 171 -4.59 30.45 -36.99
C GLY A 171 -3.93 30.89 -38.28
N THR A 172 -4.46 30.45 -39.41
CA THR A 172 -4.29 31.14 -40.70
C THR A 172 -5.52 30.91 -41.56
N ARG A 173 -6.39 31.92 -41.60
CA ARG A 173 -7.31 32.18 -42.72
C ARG A 173 -7.40 33.69 -42.91
N VAL A 174 -6.75 34.15 -43.97
CA VAL A 174 -7.13 35.12 -45.03
C VAL A 174 -5.84 35.69 -45.60
#